data_AF-A0A7C2J9E1-F1
#
_entry.id   AF-A0A7C2J9E1-F1
#
_cell.length_a   1.000
_cell.length_b   1.000
_cell.length_c   1.000
_cell.angle_alpha   90.00
_cell.angle_beta   90.00
_cell.angle_gamma   90.00
#
_symmetry.space_group_name_H-M   'P 1'
#
loop_
_entity.id
_entity.type
_entity.pdbx_description
1 polymer ?
#
loop_
_entity_poly.entity_id
_entity_poly.type
_entity_poly.pdbx_seq_one_letter_code
_entity_poly.pdbx_strand_id
1 'polypeptide(L)'
;VLSDIVKQTSARARTRVEVGFQSLAGTSTALSGIVGLDVEGLSDLARGFDGLYFETGQGSAVTNGAAEGVDMVTLEARSYGLARHIRQQTGSWIIVNDVAGFIGPEVFRSADQLLRTCLEDIVMAKLHGLTMGLDVCSTFHMGIEPGALERLTEQIVDRAAPAYLMAVAGNADPMLGYLTTSFREHPRLRRRRRSQVSTAMRNRFVELGVMSESGDLAANRPRAETLYAMYMRAGGDTRSLDALCEEGLRKLAALAEGGFDLGYGDGADYAAPREVEARMHAIYSHAQQALYAAIDDAAIRDSSPNCLRVRTKASGRDDYLMHPQSGEIIREEDASRIASLYLSHRPQAQIVISDGLNANAINENLRAVAPPLRAMLTRAGCRVGDVDIAIQNGRVRAGYHAGALLDVDVIVHLIGERPGTGLNTLSAYITFGRDKAGLSRWSPALDHSNTSAVCGIHRRGKHPSAAVGEIVAYVRRMLEERRSGIDLDLLET
;
A
#
# COMPACT_ATOMS: atom_id res chain seq x y z
N VAL A 1 4.80 13.71 -1.78
CA VAL A 1 4.25 12.66 -2.66
C VAL A 1 5.33 11.61 -2.82
N LEU A 2 5.08 10.37 -2.43
CA LEU A 2 6.07 9.28 -2.45
C LEU A 2 5.93 8.43 -3.72
N SER A 3 5.86 9.09 -4.88
CA SER A 3 5.96 8.42 -6.19
C SER A 3 7.42 8.19 -6.53
N ASP A 4 7.77 7.25 -7.41
CA ASP A 4 9.16 7.08 -7.86
C ASP A 4 9.80 8.39 -8.36
N ILE A 5 11.13 8.47 -8.28
CA ILE A 5 11.89 9.70 -8.59
C ILE A 5 11.78 10.10 -10.06
N VAL A 6 11.52 9.16 -10.97
CA VAL A 6 11.33 9.42 -12.40
C VAL A 6 10.07 10.26 -12.60
N LYS A 7 8.93 9.82 -12.05
CA LYS A 7 7.67 10.57 -12.10
C LYS A 7 7.76 11.92 -11.39
N GLN A 8 8.44 11.97 -10.24
CA GLN A 8 8.68 13.24 -9.55
C GLN A 8 9.50 14.21 -10.40
N THR A 9 10.51 13.73 -11.11
CA THR A 9 11.31 14.56 -12.02
C THR A 9 10.45 15.13 -13.15
N SER A 10 9.60 14.32 -13.77
CA SER A 10 8.64 14.79 -14.77
C SER A 10 7.66 15.82 -14.19
N ALA A 11 7.15 15.60 -12.97
CA ALA A 11 6.23 16.51 -12.30
C ALA A 11 6.85 17.89 -12.02
N ARG A 12 8.18 17.97 -11.84
CA ARG A 12 8.89 19.24 -11.60
C ARG A 12 8.81 20.23 -12.75
N ALA A 13 8.51 19.77 -13.96
CA ALA A 13 8.24 20.67 -15.08
C ALA A 13 6.91 21.43 -14.92
N ARG A 14 6.01 20.95 -14.06
CA ARG A 14 4.64 21.48 -13.89
C ARG A 14 4.37 22.03 -12.50
N THR A 15 5.05 21.54 -11.48
CA THR A 15 4.85 21.95 -10.08
C THR A 15 6.14 21.85 -9.26
N ARG A 16 6.17 22.47 -8.08
CA ARG A 16 7.32 22.39 -7.18
C ARG A 16 7.34 21.03 -6.45
N VAL A 17 8.45 20.32 -6.55
CA VAL A 17 8.76 19.13 -5.73
C VAL A 17 10.06 19.41 -5.01
N GLU A 18 10.00 19.56 -3.68
CA GLU A 18 11.14 20.02 -2.86
C GLU A 18 12.10 18.89 -2.48
N VAL A 19 11.57 17.69 -2.25
CA VAL A 19 12.34 16.52 -1.79
C VAL A 19 12.09 15.38 -2.77
N GLY A 20 13.17 14.85 -3.35
CA GLY A 20 13.10 13.68 -4.23
C GLY A 20 12.98 12.41 -3.41
N PHE A 21 11.88 11.67 -3.61
CA PHE A 21 11.68 10.37 -2.96
C PHE A 21 12.11 9.18 -3.84
N GLN A 22 12.69 8.13 -3.26
CA GLN A 22 12.86 6.84 -3.93
C GLN A 22 12.98 5.69 -2.93
N SER A 23 12.33 4.56 -3.20
CA SER A 23 12.65 3.30 -2.48
C SER A 23 13.96 2.71 -3.02
N LEU A 24 14.87 2.32 -2.13
CA LEU A 24 16.15 1.70 -2.49
C LEU A 24 16.16 0.20 -2.20
N ALA A 25 17.08 -0.52 -2.84
CA ALA A 25 17.30 -1.94 -2.62
C ALA A 25 18.79 -2.31 -2.68
N GLY A 26 19.16 -3.40 -2.01
CA GLY A 26 20.56 -3.83 -1.84
C GLY A 26 21.20 -4.49 -3.07
N THR A 27 20.44 -4.84 -4.11
CA THR A 27 20.95 -5.46 -5.35
C THR A 27 20.57 -4.63 -6.56
N SER A 28 21.39 -4.65 -7.61
CA SER A 28 21.10 -3.93 -8.87
C SER A 28 19.82 -4.46 -9.50
N THR A 29 19.61 -5.79 -9.47
CA THR A 29 18.39 -6.44 -9.96
C THR A 29 17.15 -5.89 -9.25
N ALA A 30 17.17 -5.80 -7.90
CA ALA A 30 16.04 -5.26 -7.15
C ALA A 30 15.84 -3.77 -7.39
N LEU A 31 16.93 -2.98 -7.41
CA LEU A 31 16.85 -1.53 -7.63
C LEU A 31 16.25 -1.22 -9.00
N SER A 32 16.77 -1.82 -10.06
CA SER A 32 16.26 -1.62 -11.42
C SER A 32 14.84 -2.15 -11.59
N GLY A 33 14.45 -3.21 -10.87
CA GLY A 33 13.05 -3.66 -10.83
C GLY A 33 12.09 -2.65 -10.20
N ILE A 34 12.55 -1.84 -9.24
CA ILE A 34 11.72 -0.84 -8.55
C ILE A 34 11.64 0.48 -9.33
N VAL A 35 12.78 1.00 -9.80
CA VAL A 35 12.84 2.35 -10.41
C VAL A 35 13.07 2.34 -11.92
N GLY A 36 13.44 1.21 -12.51
CA GLY A 36 13.77 1.12 -13.94
C GLY A 36 15.12 1.73 -14.30
N LEU A 37 15.96 2.07 -13.30
CA LEU A 37 17.27 2.70 -13.48
C LEU A 37 18.35 1.90 -12.74
N ASP A 38 19.60 2.12 -13.16
CA ASP A 38 20.77 1.74 -12.38
C ASP A 38 21.16 2.85 -11.38
N VAL A 39 22.26 2.65 -10.68
CA VAL A 39 22.76 3.60 -9.66
C VAL A 39 23.17 4.94 -10.28
N GLU A 40 23.73 4.94 -11.50
CA GLU A 40 24.16 6.17 -12.17
C GLU A 40 22.95 7.00 -12.59
N GLY A 41 21.97 6.38 -13.28
CA GLY A 41 20.73 7.05 -13.68
C GLY A 41 19.93 7.58 -12.47
N LEU A 42 19.87 6.81 -11.37
CA LEU A 42 19.26 7.29 -10.13
C LEU A 42 20.01 8.49 -9.56
N SER A 43 21.34 8.45 -9.53
CA SER A 43 22.17 9.55 -9.01
C SER A 43 22.01 10.81 -9.87
N ASP A 44 21.90 10.67 -11.19
CA ASP A 44 21.65 11.77 -12.12
C ASP A 44 20.34 12.49 -11.81
N LEU A 45 19.25 11.75 -11.61
CA LEU A 45 17.97 12.33 -11.21
C LEU A 45 18.04 12.97 -9.82
N ALA A 46 18.73 12.31 -8.88
CA ALA A 46 18.89 12.78 -7.51
C ALA A 46 19.63 14.12 -7.42
N ARG A 47 20.61 14.40 -8.30
CA ARG A 47 21.27 15.73 -8.39
C ARG A 47 20.30 16.87 -8.67
N GLY A 48 19.15 16.55 -9.26
CA GLY A 48 18.11 17.54 -9.50
C GLY A 48 17.46 18.09 -8.23
N PHE A 49 17.59 17.44 -7.07
CA PHE A 49 16.85 17.77 -5.85
C PHE A 49 17.78 18.29 -4.73
N ASP A 50 17.32 19.35 -4.05
CA ASP A 50 18.05 19.93 -2.90
C ASP A 50 18.05 19.00 -1.68
N GLY A 51 17.01 18.18 -1.55
CA GLY A 51 16.83 17.18 -0.51
C GLY A 51 16.36 15.85 -1.08
N LEU A 52 16.79 14.74 -0.45
CA LEU A 52 16.39 13.39 -0.83
C LEU A 52 15.79 12.64 0.35
N TYR A 53 14.79 11.82 0.06
CA TYR A 53 14.16 10.93 1.01
C TYR A 53 14.19 9.51 0.44
N PHE A 54 14.85 8.60 1.15
CA PHE A 54 14.88 7.19 0.78
C PHE A 54 14.09 6.32 1.77
N GLU A 55 13.28 5.42 1.23
CA GLU A 55 12.71 4.32 2.00
C GLU A 55 13.44 3.03 1.67
N THR A 56 13.63 2.21 2.70
CA THR A 56 14.26 0.89 2.61
C THR A 56 13.40 -0.13 3.37
N GLY A 57 13.84 -1.38 3.40
CA GLY A 57 12.98 -2.47 3.83
C GLY A 57 13.72 -3.80 3.79
N GLN A 58 14.06 -4.33 4.97
CA GLN A 58 14.48 -5.73 5.07
C GLN A 58 13.42 -6.64 4.44
N GLY A 59 13.87 -7.54 3.56
CA GLY A 59 13.00 -8.48 2.84
C GLY A 59 12.57 -8.03 1.45
N SER A 60 12.71 -6.75 1.10
CA SER A 60 12.34 -6.23 -0.23
C SER A 60 12.99 -7.01 -1.39
N ALA A 61 14.29 -7.29 -1.33
CA ALA A 61 14.97 -8.07 -2.35
C ALA A 61 14.58 -9.56 -2.32
N VAL A 62 14.27 -10.12 -1.15
CA VAL A 62 13.87 -11.53 -0.99
C VAL A 62 12.50 -11.77 -1.61
N THR A 63 11.51 -10.93 -1.27
CA THR A 63 10.14 -11.07 -1.80
C THR A 63 10.05 -10.82 -3.29
N ASN A 64 10.98 -10.04 -3.85
CA ASN A 64 11.10 -9.82 -5.29
C ASN A 64 12.01 -10.84 -6.01
N GLY A 65 12.51 -11.88 -5.31
CA GLY A 65 13.37 -12.91 -5.93
C GLY A 65 14.75 -12.40 -6.38
N ALA A 66 15.19 -11.27 -5.85
CA ALA A 66 16.41 -10.56 -6.24
C ALA A 66 17.47 -10.52 -5.11
N ALA A 67 17.38 -11.45 -4.15
CA ALA A 67 18.29 -11.53 -3.01
C ALA A 67 19.64 -12.19 -3.33
N GLU A 68 19.72 -12.96 -4.43
CA GLU A 68 20.98 -13.54 -4.93
C GLU A 68 21.73 -14.40 -3.87
N GLY A 69 20.98 -15.05 -2.98
CA GLY A 69 21.54 -15.89 -1.91
C GLY A 69 22.09 -15.12 -0.69
N VAL A 70 21.90 -13.80 -0.64
CA VAL A 70 22.33 -12.93 0.46
C VAL A 70 21.18 -12.73 1.45
N ASP A 71 21.49 -12.67 2.75
CA ASP A 71 20.50 -12.45 3.79
C ASP A 71 19.95 -11.00 3.79
N MET A 72 18.76 -10.83 4.39
CA MET A 72 18.02 -9.56 4.39
C MET A 72 18.79 -8.42 5.07
N VAL A 73 19.51 -8.69 6.16
CA VAL A 73 20.22 -7.68 6.94
C VAL A 73 21.39 -7.13 6.15
N THR A 74 22.16 -8.02 5.50
CA THR A 74 23.26 -7.61 4.61
C THR A 74 22.77 -6.79 3.43
N LEU A 75 21.64 -7.16 2.81
CA LEU A 75 21.07 -6.41 1.69
C LEU A 75 20.53 -5.04 2.12
N GLU A 76 19.94 -4.95 3.31
CA GLU A 76 19.48 -3.68 3.86
C GLU A 76 20.65 -2.74 4.18
N ALA A 77 21.73 -3.25 4.77
CA ALA A 77 22.97 -2.48 4.95
C ALA A 77 23.51 -1.91 3.62
N ARG A 78 23.40 -2.68 2.53
CA ARG A 78 23.81 -2.22 1.19
C ARG A 78 22.93 -1.08 0.69
N SER A 79 21.63 -1.09 0.96
CA SER A 79 20.73 0.03 0.66
C SER A 79 21.18 1.33 1.34
N TYR A 80 21.63 1.26 2.60
CA TYR A 80 22.22 2.41 3.30
C TYR A 80 23.56 2.84 2.70
N GLY A 81 24.38 1.88 2.26
CA GLY A 81 25.58 2.16 1.48
C GLY A 81 25.29 2.96 0.21
N LEU A 82 24.24 2.59 -0.52
CA LEU A 82 23.77 3.31 -1.70
C LEU A 82 23.26 4.71 -1.37
N ALA A 83 22.44 4.87 -0.33
CA ALA A 83 21.99 6.19 0.13
C ALA A 83 23.17 7.12 0.48
N ARG A 84 24.18 6.59 1.19
CA ARG A 84 25.42 7.32 1.50
C ARG A 84 26.17 7.70 0.22
N HIS A 85 26.28 6.78 -0.74
CA HIS A 85 26.93 7.05 -2.03
C HIS A 85 26.23 8.20 -2.78
N ILE A 86 24.90 8.13 -2.92
CA ILE A 86 24.12 9.18 -3.59
C ILE A 86 24.33 10.53 -2.89
N ARG A 87 24.26 10.58 -1.55
CA ARG A 87 24.56 11.81 -0.79
C ARG A 87 25.93 12.40 -1.14
N GLN A 88 26.95 11.55 -1.25
CA GLN A 88 28.32 12.00 -1.60
C GLN A 88 28.40 12.52 -3.04
N GLN A 89 27.61 11.97 -3.96
CA GLN A 89 27.58 12.39 -5.36
C GLN A 89 26.76 13.66 -5.61
N THR A 90 25.69 13.88 -4.84
CA THR A 90 24.77 15.01 -5.06
C THR A 90 25.06 16.20 -4.15
N GLY A 91 25.60 15.96 -2.95
CA GLY A 91 25.71 17.00 -1.91
C GLY A 91 24.37 17.36 -1.25
N SER A 92 23.25 16.75 -1.66
CA SER A 92 21.92 16.97 -1.09
C SER A 92 21.86 16.50 0.37
N TRP A 93 21.06 17.15 1.20
CA TRP A 93 20.73 16.58 2.50
C TRP A 93 19.80 15.37 2.29
N ILE A 94 19.95 14.33 3.12
CA ILE A 94 19.16 13.11 2.98
C ILE A 94 18.55 12.69 4.32
N ILE A 95 17.32 12.18 4.24
CA ILE A 95 16.70 11.37 5.30
C ILE A 95 16.42 9.98 4.75
N VAL A 96 16.54 8.97 5.62
CA VAL A 96 16.28 7.58 5.29
C VAL A 96 15.44 6.95 6.39
N ASN A 97 14.46 6.12 6.05
CA ASN A 97 13.90 5.18 7.02
C ASN A 97 13.68 3.81 6.41
N ASP A 98 13.82 2.82 7.28
CA ASP A 98 13.27 1.50 7.05
C ASP A 98 11.76 1.55 7.29
N VAL A 99 11.02 0.77 6.50
CA VAL A 99 9.58 0.54 6.67
C VAL A 99 9.34 -0.82 7.33
N ALA A 100 9.68 -0.89 8.61
CA ALA A 100 9.76 -2.12 9.39
C ALA A 100 8.40 -2.79 9.55
N GLY A 101 8.20 -3.97 8.97
CA GLY A 101 6.95 -4.74 9.10
C GLY A 101 5.87 -4.43 8.06
N PHE A 102 6.23 -3.73 6.97
CA PHE A 102 5.30 -3.34 5.91
C PHE A 102 4.89 -4.49 4.97
N ILE A 103 5.81 -5.44 4.76
CA ILE A 103 5.63 -6.53 3.80
C ILE A 103 4.61 -7.54 4.34
N GLY A 104 4.96 -8.21 5.45
CA GLY A 104 4.14 -9.23 6.07
C GLY A 104 4.94 -10.29 6.83
N PRO A 105 4.28 -11.37 7.27
CA PRO A 105 4.88 -12.43 8.07
C PRO A 105 5.83 -13.35 7.29
N GLU A 106 5.88 -13.24 5.96
CA GLU A 106 6.92 -13.84 5.13
C GLU A 106 8.31 -13.27 5.43
N VAL A 107 8.37 -12.03 5.94
CA VAL A 107 9.61 -11.37 6.38
C VAL A 107 9.75 -11.43 7.90
N PHE A 108 8.73 -11.00 8.64
CA PHE A 108 8.76 -10.92 10.11
C PHE A 108 7.52 -11.55 10.74
N ARG A 109 7.72 -12.66 11.43
CA ARG A 109 6.65 -13.48 12.02
C ARG A 109 6.21 -13.04 13.41
N SER A 110 7.01 -12.25 14.11
CA SER A 110 6.74 -11.89 15.50
C SER A 110 7.20 -10.48 15.84
N ALA A 111 6.64 -9.94 16.92
CA ALA A 111 7.06 -8.66 17.48
C ALA A 111 8.56 -8.66 17.87
N ASP A 112 9.12 -9.80 18.28
CA ASP A 112 10.54 -9.92 18.60
C ASP A 112 11.44 -9.78 17.37
N GLN A 113 11.01 -10.32 16.21
CA GLN A 113 11.73 -10.15 14.95
C GLN A 113 11.64 -8.69 14.48
N LEU A 114 10.46 -8.08 14.60
CA LEU A 114 10.27 -6.67 14.27
C LEU A 114 11.13 -5.76 15.17
N LEU A 115 11.19 -6.03 16.48
CA LEU A 115 12.09 -5.34 17.41
C LEU A 115 13.53 -5.43 16.94
N ARG A 116 13.99 -6.65 16.66
CA ARG A 116 15.36 -6.92 16.26
C ARG A 116 15.73 -6.14 15.00
N THR A 117 14.91 -6.20 13.95
CA THR A 117 15.14 -5.47 12.69
C THR A 117 15.25 -3.97 12.92
N CYS A 118 14.30 -3.36 13.64
CA CYS A 118 14.35 -1.92 13.92
C CYS A 118 15.65 -1.49 14.62
N LEU A 119 16.19 -2.34 15.51
CA LEU A 119 17.45 -2.07 16.19
C LEU A 119 18.66 -2.27 15.26
N GLU A 120 18.67 -3.33 14.44
CA GLU A 120 19.70 -3.60 13.43
C GLU A 120 19.80 -2.42 12.45
N ASP A 121 18.67 -2.00 11.89
CA ASP A 121 18.60 -0.97 10.84
C ASP A 121 19.07 0.39 11.33
N ILE A 122 18.68 0.77 12.55
CA ILE A 122 19.19 2.00 13.17
C ILE A 122 20.70 1.97 13.35
N VAL A 123 21.26 0.85 13.82
CA VAL A 123 22.71 0.71 14.00
C VAL A 123 23.42 0.81 12.64
N MET A 124 22.97 0.04 11.65
CA MET A 124 23.56 0.02 10.32
C MET A 124 23.53 1.40 9.66
N ALA A 125 22.37 2.05 9.60
CA ALA A 125 22.24 3.37 8.99
C ALA A 125 23.07 4.45 9.71
N LYS A 126 23.14 4.41 11.06
CA LYS A 126 24.01 5.32 11.82
C LYS A 126 25.49 5.07 11.56
N LEU A 127 25.93 3.83 11.39
CA LEU A 127 27.31 3.49 10.98
C LEU A 127 27.62 4.00 9.56
N HIS A 128 26.62 4.08 8.68
CA HIS A 128 26.72 4.77 7.39
C HIS A 128 26.68 6.31 7.50
N GLY A 129 26.46 6.85 8.69
CA GLY A 129 26.39 8.28 8.97
C GLY A 129 25.13 8.94 8.40
N LEU A 130 24.00 8.23 8.38
CA LEU A 130 22.73 8.68 7.83
C LEU A 130 21.78 9.21 8.90
N THR A 131 20.92 10.16 8.53
CA THR A 131 19.79 10.60 9.36
C THR A 131 18.66 9.57 9.25
N MET A 132 18.69 8.59 10.14
CA MET A 132 17.79 7.42 10.09
C MET A 132 16.53 7.61 10.94
N GLY A 133 15.36 7.50 10.32
CA GLY A 133 14.07 7.30 10.98
C GLY A 133 13.59 5.85 10.88
N LEU A 134 12.39 5.59 11.38
CA LEU A 134 11.72 4.29 11.25
C LEU A 134 10.22 4.49 11.00
N ASP A 135 9.64 3.66 10.14
CA ASP A 135 8.23 3.34 10.23
C ASP A 135 8.09 2.02 11.00
N VAL A 136 7.77 2.10 12.30
CA VAL A 136 7.52 0.90 13.11
C VAL A 136 6.09 0.47 12.87
N CYS A 137 5.92 -0.57 12.06
CA CYS A 137 4.62 -0.90 11.53
C CYS A 137 4.34 -2.40 11.51
N SER A 138 3.08 -2.76 11.29
CA SER A 138 2.66 -4.15 11.15
C SER A 138 1.49 -4.23 10.20
N THR A 139 1.61 -5.10 9.20
CA THR A 139 0.42 -5.54 8.47
C THR A 139 -0.52 -6.32 9.39
N PHE A 140 -1.81 -6.35 9.06
CA PHE A 140 -2.79 -7.07 9.89
C PHE A 140 -2.52 -8.58 9.98
N HIS A 141 -1.98 -9.19 8.91
CA HIS A 141 -1.69 -10.63 8.86
C HIS A 141 -0.40 -11.06 9.58
N MET A 142 0.36 -10.13 10.17
CA MET A 142 1.44 -10.47 11.10
C MET A 142 0.91 -10.81 12.51
N GLY A 143 -0.36 -10.52 12.82
CA GLY A 143 -0.96 -10.85 14.11
C GLY A 143 -0.40 -10.04 15.29
N ILE A 144 0.32 -8.94 15.05
CA ILE A 144 0.75 -8.03 16.12
C ILE A 144 -0.42 -7.10 16.47
N GLU A 145 -0.90 -7.20 17.70
CA GLU A 145 -1.99 -6.35 18.18
C GLU A 145 -1.57 -4.87 18.26
N PRO A 146 -2.50 -3.91 18.06
CA PRO A 146 -2.17 -2.48 18.11
C PRO A 146 -1.43 -2.04 19.38
N GLY A 147 -1.89 -2.50 20.56
CA GLY A 147 -1.23 -2.17 21.83
C GLY A 147 0.14 -2.85 22.00
N ALA A 148 0.37 -3.99 21.34
CA ALA A 148 1.70 -4.62 21.32
C ALA A 148 2.67 -3.83 20.43
N LEU A 149 2.19 -3.34 19.27
CA LEU A 149 2.95 -2.47 18.38
C LEU A 149 3.32 -1.15 19.06
N GLU A 150 2.39 -0.53 19.80
CA GLU A 150 2.66 0.71 20.56
C GLU A 150 3.78 0.51 21.61
N ARG A 151 3.69 -0.56 22.42
CA ARG A 151 4.75 -0.90 23.40
C ARG A 151 6.09 -1.18 22.74
N LEU A 152 6.06 -1.82 21.58
CA LEU A 152 7.24 -2.11 20.79
C LEU A 152 7.89 -0.80 20.28
N THR A 153 7.10 0.12 19.75
CA THR A 153 7.55 1.45 19.31
C THR A 153 8.17 2.22 20.47
N GLU A 154 7.58 2.21 21.66
CA GLU A 154 8.17 2.82 22.85
C GLU A 154 9.55 2.23 23.18
N GLN A 155 9.67 0.91 23.15
CA GLN A 155 10.91 0.21 23.42
C GLN A 155 12.00 0.58 22.40
N ILE A 156 11.64 0.68 21.12
CA ILE A 156 12.55 1.09 20.04
C ILE A 156 12.99 2.55 20.24
N VAL A 157 12.06 3.45 20.53
CA VAL A 157 12.38 4.86 20.78
C VAL A 157 13.33 5.00 21.96
N ASP A 158 13.08 4.28 23.06
CA ASP A 158 13.93 4.29 24.25
C ASP A 158 15.35 3.78 23.93
N ARG A 159 15.48 2.68 23.21
CA ARG A 159 16.77 2.01 23.00
C ARG A 159 17.57 2.57 21.83
N ALA A 160 16.90 2.96 20.75
CA ALA A 160 17.54 3.24 19.46
C ALA A 160 17.57 4.73 19.10
N ALA A 161 16.66 5.55 19.65
CA ALA A 161 16.48 6.96 19.28
C ALA A 161 16.54 7.19 17.76
N PRO A 162 15.50 6.75 17.02
CA PRO A 162 15.36 7.14 15.62
C PRO A 162 15.24 8.66 15.52
N ALA A 163 15.75 9.24 14.44
CA ALA A 163 15.70 10.68 14.20
C ALA A 163 14.25 11.18 14.00
N TYR A 164 13.40 10.34 13.41
CA TYR A 164 11.98 10.55 13.23
C TYR A 164 11.23 9.21 13.16
N LEU A 165 9.92 9.27 13.33
CA LEU A 165 9.00 8.16 13.06
C LEU A 165 7.99 8.58 11.99
N MET A 166 7.42 7.62 11.27
CA MET A 166 6.21 7.86 10.48
C MET A 166 5.01 8.15 11.37
N ALA A 167 3.96 8.72 10.78
CA ALA A 167 2.71 8.93 11.48
C ALA A 167 1.53 9.02 10.51
N VAL A 168 0.38 8.48 10.93
CA VAL A 168 -0.90 8.65 10.25
C VAL A 168 -1.96 9.28 11.17
N ALA A 169 -3.08 9.67 10.56
CA ALA A 169 -4.29 10.08 11.26
C ALA A 169 -5.00 8.86 11.87
N GLY A 170 -4.75 8.61 13.15
CA GLY A 170 -5.06 7.31 13.79
C GLY A 170 -3.83 6.39 13.77
N ASN A 171 -4.04 5.08 13.73
CA ASN A 171 -2.96 4.07 13.69
C ASN A 171 -3.08 3.09 12.54
N ALA A 172 -4.15 3.16 11.75
CA ALA A 172 -4.37 2.29 10.61
C ALA A 172 -4.35 3.14 9.36
N ASP A 173 -3.45 2.83 8.43
CA ASP A 173 -3.46 3.49 7.12
C ASP A 173 -4.50 2.81 6.22
N PRO A 174 -5.52 3.54 5.77
CA PRO A 174 -6.60 2.93 5.00
C PRO A 174 -6.22 2.60 3.55
N MET A 175 -5.13 3.19 3.02
CA MET A 175 -4.67 2.94 1.67
C MET A 175 -3.67 1.78 1.64
N LEU A 176 -2.73 1.77 2.58
CA LEU A 176 -1.65 0.79 2.63
C LEU A 176 -2.02 -0.48 3.42
N GLY A 177 -3.09 -0.43 4.21
CA GLY A 177 -3.63 -1.61 4.90
C GLY A 177 -2.68 -2.17 5.96
N TYR A 178 -2.09 -1.28 6.75
CA TYR A 178 -1.14 -1.62 7.82
C TYR A 178 -1.34 -0.69 9.03
N LEU A 179 -0.81 -1.13 10.17
CA LEU A 179 -0.77 -0.37 11.41
C LEU A 179 0.56 0.36 11.54
N THR A 180 0.55 1.64 11.92
CA THR A 180 1.74 2.44 12.23
C THR A 180 1.46 3.41 13.38
N THR A 181 2.45 4.22 13.72
CA THR A 181 2.40 5.24 14.77
C THR A 181 1.40 6.33 14.40
N SER A 182 0.72 6.90 15.41
CA SER A 182 -0.17 8.04 15.24
C SER A 182 0.51 9.38 15.50
N PHE A 183 0.04 10.48 14.90
CA PHE A 183 0.50 11.83 15.24
C PHE A 183 0.46 12.11 16.76
N ARG A 184 -0.52 11.56 17.48
CA ARG A 184 -0.71 11.78 18.93
C ARG A 184 0.33 11.09 19.81
N GLU A 185 0.98 10.04 19.33
CA GLU A 185 1.98 9.32 20.11
C GLU A 185 3.31 10.09 20.17
N HIS A 186 3.62 10.84 19.12
CA HIS A 186 4.90 11.54 18.97
C HIS A 186 5.23 12.49 20.14
N PRO A 187 4.32 13.36 20.62
CA PRO A 187 4.58 14.17 21.82
C PRO A 187 4.95 13.35 23.06
N ARG A 188 4.22 12.25 23.33
CA ARG A 188 4.47 11.36 24.48
C ARG A 188 5.82 10.64 24.35
N LEU A 189 6.14 10.12 23.16
CA LEU A 189 7.42 9.49 22.85
C LEU A 189 8.60 10.47 23.00
N ARG A 190 8.45 11.71 22.54
CA ARG A 190 9.45 12.78 22.75
C ARG A 190 9.65 13.11 24.22
N ARG A 191 8.56 13.30 24.98
CA ARG A 191 8.61 13.60 26.42
C ARG A 191 9.33 12.50 27.19
N ARG A 192 9.05 11.24 26.86
CA ARG A 192 9.70 10.07 27.45
C ARG A 192 11.22 10.10 27.27
N ARG A 193 11.69 10.47 26.07
CA ARG A 193 13.14 10.59 25.77
C ARG A 193 13.77 11.94 26.10
N ARG A 194 12.98 12.90 26.59
CA ARG A 194 13.40 14.30 26.76
C ARG A 194 14.00 14.89 25.48
N SER A 195 13.49 14.46 24.32
CA SER A 195 13.87 15.02 23.03
C SER A 195 12.96 16.19 22.65
N GLN A 196 13.47 17.08 21.81
CA GLN A 196 12.71 18.21 21.27
C GLN A 196 12.50 18.02 19.78
N VAL A 197 11.46 18.66 19.24
CA VAL A 197 11.34 18.86 17.78
C VAL A 197 12.49 19.73 17.28
N SER A 198 12.73 19.75 15.97
CA SER A 198 13.74 20.62 15.38
C SER A 198 13.49 22.09 15.72
N THR A 199 14.54 22.90 15.78
CA THR A 199 14.43 24.33 16.11
C THR A 199 13.44 25.06 15.19
N ALA A 200 13.47 24.76 13.88
CA ALA A 200 12.55 25.35 12.91
C ALA A 200 11.08 24.99 13.23
N MET A 201 10.81 23.72 13.55
CA MET A 201 9.45 23.29 13.90
C MET A 201 9.00 23.85 15.25
N ARG A 202 9.92 23.93 16.24
CA ARG A 202 9.64 24.56 17.54
C ARG A 202 9.23 26.01 17.36
N ASN A 203 10.01 26.79 16.60
CA ASN A 203 9.69 28.18 16.31
C ASN A 203 8.32 28.31 15.65
N ARG A 204 8.01 27.40 14.69
CA ARG A 204 6.69 27.38 14.06
C ARG A 204 5.56 27.07 15.04
N PHE A 205 5.76 26.13 15.98
CA PHE A 205 4.76 25.85 17.01
C PHE A 205 4.59 26.99 18.01
N VAL A 206 5.65 27.76 18.29
CA VAL A 206 5.56 28.99 19.09
C VAL A 206 4.77 30.07 18.35
N GLU A 207 5.06 30.30 17.06
CA GLU A 207 4.29 31.24 16.22
C GLU A 207 2.80 30.88 16.13
N LEU A 208 2.49 29.58 16.08
CA LEU A 208 1.12 29.08 16.07
C LEU A 208 0.47 29.07 17.46
N GLY A 209 1.20 29.40 18.53
CA GLY A 209 0.70 29.36 19.91
C GLY A 209 0.45 27.94 20.44
N VAL A 210 0.98 26.90 19.77
CA VAL A 210 0.88 25.50 20.21
C VAL A 210 1.86 25.22 21.35
N MET A 211 3.04 25.84 21.30
CA MET A 211 4.11 25.70 22.29
C MET A 211 4.49 27.06 22.90
N SER A 212 4.97 27.05 24.14
CA SER A 212 5.63 28.19 24.77
C SER A 212 7.07 28.35 24.28
N GLU A 213 7.69 29.50 24.54
CA GLU A 213 9.12 29.71 24.28
C GLU A 213 10.02 28.75 25.08
N SER A 214 9.56 28.26 26.23
CA SER A 214 10.26 27.22 27.01
C SER A 214 10.26 25.84 26.33
N GLY A 215 9.44 25.64 25.29
CA GLY A 215 9.30 24.38 24.58
C GLY A 215 8.25 23.43 25.17
N ASP A 216 7.40 23.90 26.09
CA ASP A 216 6.27 23.16 26.63
C ASP A 216 5.00 23.42 25.79
N LEU A 217 3.95 22.62 25.95
CA LEU A 217 2.65 22.95 25.36
C LEU A 217 2.07 24.21 26.02
N ALA A 218 1.52 25.11 25.21
CA ALA A 218 0.86 26.31 25.73
C ALA A 218 -0.46 25.94 26.45
N ALA A 219 -0.77 26.66 27.54
CA ALA A 219 -1.99 26.43 28.34
C ALA A 219 -3.28 26.70 27.54
N ASN A 220 -3.27 27.76 26.72
CA ASN A 220 -4.39 28.16 25.85
C ASN A 220 -4.08 27.85 24.37
N ARG A 221 -3.40 26.74 24.11
CA ARG A 221 -3.04 26.33 22.74
C ARG A 221 -4.29 26.21 21.85
N PRO A 222 -4.18 26.53 20.55
CA PRO A 222 -5.27 26.32 19.60
C PRO A 222 -5.54 24.82 19.41
N ARG A 223 -6.81 24.47 19.27
CA ARG A 223 -7.23 23.12 18.89
C ARG A 223 -7.18 22.95 17.37
N ALA A 224 -7.41 21.74 16.86
CA ALA A 224 -7.27 21.43 15.44
C ALA A 224 -8.17 22.30 14.55
N GLU A 225 -9.41 22.56 14.97
CA GLU A 225 -10.36 23.45 14.29
C GLU A 225 -9.88 24.90 14.25
N THR A 226 -9.22 25.36 15.31
CA THR A 226 -8.63 26.70 15.37
C THR A 226 -7.41 26.81 14.47
N LEU A 227 -6.54 25.80 14.47
CA LEU A 227 -5.39 25.72 13.56
C LEU A 227 -5.83 25.70 12.09
N TYR A 228 -6.92 24.97 11.78
CA TYR A 228 -7.56 25.00 10.47
C TYR A 228 -8.03 26.41 10.10
N ALA A 229 -8.73 27.09 11.00
CA ALA A 229 -9.21 28.44 10.75
C ALA A 229 -8.06 29.45 10.53
N MET A 230 -6.99 29.35 11.32
CA MET A 230 -5.76 30.14 11.16
C MET A 230 -5.11 29.89 9.79
N TYR A 231 -5.03 28.62 9.37
CA TYR A 231 -4.49 28.24 8.07
C TYR A 231 -5.31 28.84 6.91
N MET A 232 -6.63 28.73 6.96
CA MET A 232 -7.51 29.29 5.93
C MET A 232 -7.37 30.81 5.82
N ARG A 233 -7.33 31.53 6.96
CA ARG A 233 -7.12 32.99 6.96
C ARG A 233 -5.74 33.40 6.44
N ALA A 234 -4.70 32.64 6.78
CA ALA A 234 -3.36 32.86 6.22
C ALA A 234 -3.34 32.65 4.69
N GLY A 235 -4.22 31.79 4.17
CA GLY A 235 -4.47 31.60 2.73
C GLY A 235 -5.37 32.66 2.08
N GLY A 236 -5.79 33.69 2.81
CA GLY A 236 -6.61 34.81 2.29
C GLY A 236 -8.12 34.66 2.50
N ASP A 237 -8.58 33.66 3.25
CA ASP A 237 -10.01 33.54 3.58
C ASP A 237 -10.47 34.69 4.50
N THR A 238 -11.56 35.36 4.12
CA THR A 238 -12.09 36.55 4.80
C THR A 238 -13.23 36.26 5.76
N ARG A 239 -13.69 35.01 5.86
CA ARG A 239 -14.74 34.60 6.80
C ARG A 239 -14.29 34.77 8.25
N SER A 240 -15.26 34.86 9.17
CA SER A 240 -14.96 34.97 10.60
C SER A 240 -14.24 33.72 11.13
N LEU A 241 -13.48 33.87 12.22
CA LEU A 241 -12.81 32.75 12.87
C LEU A 241 -13.81 31.66 13.28
N ASP A 242 -14.97 32.06 13.84
CA ASP A 242 -16.01 31.12 14.29
C ASP A 242 -16.56 30.30 13.12
N ALA A 243 -16.87 30.92 11.99
CA ALA A 243 -17.38 30.22 10.81
C ALA A 243 -16.37 29.20 10.25
N LEU A 244 -15.08 29.53 10.30
CA LEU A 244 -14.00 28.64 9.87
C LEU A 244 -13.76 27.51 10.88
N CYS A 245 -13.87 27.77 12.18
CA CYS A 245 -13.82 26.74 13.21
C CYS A 245 -14.99 25.75 13.07
N GLU A 246 -16.21 26.22 12.82
CA GLU A 246 -17.37 25.37 12.55
C GLU A 246 -17.18 24.50 11.30
N GLU A 247 -16.57 25.04 10.24
CA GLU A 247 -16.17 24.25 9.08
C GLU A 247 -15.10 23.21 9.45
N GLY A 248 -14.08 23.60 10.23
CA GLY A 248 -13.04 22.70 10.73
C GLY A 248 -13.60 21.53 11.51
N LEU A 249 -14.57 21.77 12.41
CA LEU A 249 -15.26 20.73 13.17
C LEU A 249 -16.06 19.79 12.27
N ARG A 250 -16.78 20.32 11.27
CA ARG A 250 -17.48 19.48 10.27
C ARG A 250 -16.51 18.61 9.47
N LYS A 251 -15.35 19.15 9.08
CA LYS A 251 -14.30 18.39 8.37
C LYS A 251 -13.71 17.30 9.25
N LEU A 252 -13.41 17.59 10.52
CA LEU A 252 -12.94 16.58 11.48
C LEU A 252 -13.97 15.46 11.68
N ALA A 253 -15.25 15.79 11.78
CA ALA A 253 -16.33 14.79 11.87
C ALA A 253 -16.40 13.90 10.62
N ALA A 254 -16.36 14.50 9.42
CA ALA A 254 -16.35 13.75 8.17
C ALA A 254 -15.11 12.85 8.01
N LEU A 255 -13.94 13.32 8.46
CA LEU A 255 -12.71 12.53 8.51
C LEU A 255 -12.84 11.34 9.45
N ALA A 256 -13.41 11.54 10.64
CA ALA A 256 -13.66 10.46 11.61
C ALA A 256 -14.64 9.40 11.07
N GLU A 257 -15.69 9.81 10.33
CA GLU A 257 -16.60 8.88 9.63
C GLU A 257 -15.88 8.03 8.56
N GLY A 258 -14.83 8.60 7.96
CA GLY A 258 -13.93 7.93 7.01
C GLY A 258 -12.80 7.11 7.67
N GLY A 259 -12.75 7.03 9.00
CA GLY A 259 -11.72 6.30 9.74
C GLY A 259 -10.42 7.08 9.99
N PHE A 260 -10.40 8.38 9.72
CA PHE A 260 -9.26 9.26 10.01
C PHE A 260 -9.46 9.95 11.36
N ASP A 261 -8.76 9.43 12.36
CA ASP A 261 -8.94 9.88 13.74
C ASP A 261 -8.02 11.07 14.06
N LEU A 262 -8.58 12.29 14.01
CA LEU A 262 -7.90 13.57 14.28
C LEU A 262 -8.67 14.45 15.29
N GLY A 263 -8.00 15.49 15.82
CA GLY A 263 -8.65 16.53 16.64
C GLY A 263 -8.79 16.23 18.13
N TYR A 264 -8.11 15.19 18.62
CA TYR A 264 -8.04 14.82 20.04
C TYR A 264 -6.58 14.51 20.42
N GLY A 265 -6.35 14.05 21.65
CA GLY A 265 -5.02 13.65 22.11
C GLY A 265 -4.15 14.82 22.53
N ASP A 266 -4.77 15.93 22.96
CA ASP A 266 -4.09 17.09 23.53
C ASP A 266 -4.16 17.13 25.07
N GLY A 267 -4.74 16.10 25.70
CA GLY A 267 -4.75 15.90 27.14
C GLY A 267 -3.35 15.62 27.73
N ALA A 268 -3.26 15.47 29.06
CA ALA A 268 -1.99 15.33 29.76
C ALA A 268 -1.18 14.07 29.37
N ASP A 269 -1.88 13.02 28.92
CA ASP A 269 -1.34 11.72 28.52
C ASP A 269 -1.35 11.50 27.00
N TYR A 270 -1.90 12.44 26.22
CA TYR A 270 -2.09 12.32 24.76
C TYR A 270 -2.96 11.10 24.37
N ALA A 271 -3.80 10.60 25.28
CA ALA A 271 -4.60 9.42 25.05
C ALA A 271 -5.70 9.64 24.00
N ALA A 272 -6.08 8.56 23.35
CA ALA A 272 -7.24 8.53 22.47
C ALA A 272 -8.53 8.44 23.30
N PRO A 273 -9.64 9.05 22.84
CA PRO A 273 -10.97 8.75 23.35
C PRO A 273 -11.28 7.26 23.21
N ARG A 274 -12.13 6.74 24.10
CA ARG A 274 -12.52 5.31 24.11
C ARG A 274 -13.13 4.87 22.78
N GLU A 275 -13.83 5.76 22.08
CA GLU A 275 -14.47 5.48 20.80
C GLU A 275 -13.44 5.26 19.69
N VAL A 276 -12.31 5.97 19.74
CA VAL A 276 -11.19 5.81 18.80
C VAL A 276 -10.48 4.49 19.06
N GLU A 277 -10.19 4.17 20.32
CA GLU A 277 -9.61 2.88 20.70
C GLU A 277 -10.51 1.72 20.29
N ALA A 278 -11.81 1.82 20.57
CA ALA A 278 -12.80 0.81 20.19
C ALA A 278 -12.86 0.62 18.66
N ARG A 279 -12.82 1.70 17.88
CA ARG A 279 -12.77 1.63 16.41
C ARG A 279 -11.49 0.96 15.92
N MET A 280 -10.32 1.26 16.51
CA MET A 280 -9.07 0.60 16.17
C MET A 280 -9.12 -0.91 16.45
N HIS A 281 -9.65 -1.30 17.61
CA HIS A 281 -9.86 -2.71 17.94
C HIS A 281 -10.86 -3.40 17.01
N ALA A 282 -11.92 -2.69 16.59
CA ALA A 282 -12.88 -3.20 15.63
C ALA A 282 -12.25 -3.42 14.24
N ILE A 283 -11.46 -2.47 13.74
CA ILE A 283 -10.72 -2.60 12.48
C ILE A 283 -9.77 -3.79 12.53
N TYR A 284 -9.01 -3.93 13.62
CA TYR A 284 -8.09 -5.04 13.79
C TYR A 284 -8.82 -6.40 13.85
N SER A 285 -9.90 -6.50 14.65
CA SER A 285 -10.69 -7.71 14.78
C SER A 285 -11.36 -8.10 13.45
N HIS A 286 -11.91 -7.13 12.73
CA HIS A 286 -12.44 -7.31 11.38
C HIS A 286 -11.36 -7.86 10.44
N ALA A 287 -10.15 -7.29 10.47
CA ALA A 287 -9.06 -7.75 9.63
C ALA A 287 -8.63 -9.19 9.95
N GLN A 288 -8.49 -9.54 11.24
CA GLN A 288 -8.20 -10.92 11.65
C GLN A 288 -9.26 -11.91 11.16
N GLN A 289 -10.55 -11.56 11.27
CA GLN A 289 -11.64 -12.41 10.79
C GLN A 289 -11.63 -12.55 9.26
N ALA A 290 -11.47 -11.43 8.54
CA ALA A 290 -11.42 -11.39 7.08
C ALA A 290 -10.28 -12.23 6.50
N LEU A 291 -9.12 -12.25 7.17
CA LEU A 291 -7.95 -13.04 6.74
C LEU A 291 -8.23 -14.53 6.71
N TYR A 292 -9.17 -15.06 7.50
CA TYR A 292 -9.52 -16.48 7.55
C TYR A 292 -10.91 -16.78 6.96
N ALA A 293 -11.57 -15.78 6.37
CA ALA A 293 -12.84 -15.97 5.70
C ALA A 293 -12.69 -16.84 4.43
N ALA A 294 -13.78 -17.49 4.03
CA ALA A 294 -13.88 -18.26 2.79
C ALA A 294 -14.95 -17.66 1.86
N ILE A 295 -14.83 -17.94 0.56
CA ILE A 295 -15.86 -17.52 -0.40
C ILE A 295 -17.11 -18.38 -0.20
N ASP A 296 -18.25 -17.74 -0.01
CA ASP A 296 -19.55 -18.38 0.10
C ASP A 296 -19.97 -18.99 -1.23
N ASP A 297 -20.42 -20.25 -1.19
CA ASP A 297 -20.94 -20.95 -2.37
C ASP A 297 -22.11 -20.20 -3.02
N ALA A 298 -22.92 -19.52 -2.19
CA ALA A 298 -24.01 -18.68 -2.65
C ALA A 298 -23.56 -17.42 -3.37
N ALA A 299 -22.38 -16.86 -3.05
CA ALA A 299 -21.84 -15.71 -3.77
C ALA A 299 -21.44 -16.11 -5.20
N ILE A 300 -20.75 -17.25 -5.35
CA ILE A 300 -20.36 -17.78 -6.66
C ILE A 300 -21.58 -18.21 -7.47
N ARG A 301 -22.45 -19.06 -6.92
CA ARG A 301 -23.63 -19.57 -7.65
C ARG A 301 -24.52 -18.45 -8.20
N ASP A 302 -24.73 -17.40 -7.41
CA ASP A 302 -25.65 -16.31 -7.78
C ASP A 302 -25.00 -15.28 -8.73
N SER A 303 -23.66 -15.24 -8.83
CA SER A 303 -22.92 -14.25 -9.65
C SER A 303 -22.25 -14.85 -10.89
N SER A 304 -21.86 -16.11 -10.81
CA SER A 304 -21.03 -16.85 -11.77
C SER A 304 -21.55 -18.30 -11.86
N PRO A 305 -22.73 -18.53 -12.45
CA PRO A 305 -23.39 -19.85 -12.44
C PRO A 305 -22.58 -20.94 -13.17
N ASN A 306 -21.79 -20.54 -14.17
CA ASN A 306 -20.80 -21.40 -14.83
C ASN A 306 -19.43 -21.07 -14.27
N CYS A 307 -18.99 -21.79 -13.25
CA CYS A 307 -17.72 -21.52 -12.58
C CYS A 307 -16.88 -22.78 -12.38
N LEU A 308 -15.61 -22.71 -12.78
CA LEU A 308 -14.59 -23.70 -12.47
C LEU A 308 -13.86 -23.31 -11.19
N ARG A 309 -14.05 -24.08 -10.13
CA ARG A 309 -13.29 -23.91 -8.88
C ARG A 309 -11.94 -24.62 -8.97
N VAL A 310 -10.89 -23.89 -8.62
CA VAL A 310 -9.51 -24.33 -8.66
C VAL A 310 -8.75 -23.89 -7.42
N ARG A 311 -7.61 -24.53 -7.14
CA ARG A 311 -6.74 -24.23 -6.02
C ARG A 311 -5.33 -23.92 -6.49
N THR A 312 -4.64 -23.08 -5.73
CA THR A 312 -3.21 -22.85 -5.89
C THR A 312 -2.38 -23.98 -5.28
N LYS A 313 -1.06 -23.85 -5.33
CA LYS A 313 -0.12 -24.74 -4.64
C LYS A 313 -0.12 -24.55 -3.12
N ALA A 314 -0.77 -23.51 -2.61
CA ALA A 314 -0.96 -23.31 -1.18
C ALA A 314 -1.65 -24.52 -0.54
N SER A 315 -0.99 -25.10 0.46
CA SER A 315 -1.50 -26.26 1.21
C SER A 315 -2.68 -25.90 2.12
N GLY A 316 -2.80 -24.63 2.52
CA GLY A 316 -3.85 -24.11 3.38
C GLY A 316 -3.79 -22.59 3.49
N ARG A 317 -4.63 -22.01 4.36
CA ARG A 317 -4.70 -20.56 4.53
C ARG A 317 -3.43 -19.99 5.16
N ASP A 318 -2.87 -20.67 6.17
CA ASP A 318 -1.63 -20.24 6.82
C ASP A 318 -0.46 -20.22 5.83
N ASP A 319 -0.31 -21.28 5.04
CA ASP A 319 0.71 -21.35 3.99
C ASP A 319 0.57 -20.23 2.95
N TYR A 320 -0.67 -19.92 2.54
CA TYR A 320 -0.95 -18.80 1.65
C TYR A 320 -0.56 -17.43 2.23
N LEU A 321 -0.78 -17.22 3.53
CA LEU A 321 -0.45 -15.97 4.23
C LEU A 321 1.05 -15.82 4.46
N MET A 322 1.74 -16.93 4.76
CA MET A 322 3.17 -16.94 5.12
C MET A 322 4.11 -17.09 3.92
N HIS A 323 3.63 -17.67 2.82
CA HIS A 323 4.42 -17.94 1.61
C HIS A 323 3.62 -17.49 0.38
N PRO A 324 3.70 -16.19 0.00
CA PRO A 324 2.93 -15.63 -1.12
C PRO A 324 3.05 -16.44 -2.41
N GLN A 325 4.24 -16.98 -2.71
CA GLN A 325 4.54 -17.78 -3.90
C GLN A 325 3.66 -19.03 -4.03
N SER A 326 3.22 -19.61 -2.90
CA SER A 326 2.31 -20.76 -2.90
C SER A 326 0.95 -20.42 -3.52
N GLY A 327 0.51 -19.15 -3.37
CA GLY A 327 -0.72 -18.60 -3.93
C GLY A 327 -0.58 -18.02 -5.33
N GLU A 328 0.62 -18.01 -5.92
CA GLU A 328 0.86 -17.45 -7.26
C GLU A 328 0.65 -18.48 -8.37
N ILE A 329 0.75 -19.77 -8.04
CA ILE A 329 0.72 -20.85 -9.02
C ILE A 329 -0.46 -21.78 -8.74
N ILE A 330 -1.37 -21.91 -9.71
CA ILE A 330 -2.41 -22.94 -9.77
C ILE A 330 -1.78 -24.35 -9.79
N ARG A 331 -2.33 -25.28 -9.00
CA ARG A 331 -1.82 -26.66 -8.94
C ARG A 331 -2.08 -27.44 -10.24
N GLU A 332 -1.22 -28.40 -10.55
CA GLU A 332 -1.17 -29.11 -11.84
C GLU A 332 -2.52 -29.69 -12.31
N GLU A 333 -3.23 -30.35 -11.39
CA GLU A 333 -4.55 -30.95 -11.65
C GLU A 333 -5.56 -29.91 -12.15
N ASP A 334 -5.58 -28.75 -11.51
CA ASP A 334 -6.51 -27.68 -11.87
C ASP A 334 -6.02 -26.86 -13.07
N ALA A 335 -4.71 -26.75 -13.26
CA ALA A 335 -4.12 -26.12 -14.44
C ALA A 335 -4.53 -26.87 -15.73
N SER A 336 -4.50 -28.21 -15.70
CA SER A 336 -4.95 -29.06 -16.80
C SER A 336 -6.44 -28.86 -17.12
N ARG A 337 -7.28 -28.69 -16.08
CA ARG A 337 -8.71 -28.41 -16.22
C ARG A 337 -8.96 -27.04 -16.86
N ILE A 338 -8.20 -26.01 -16.48
CA ILE A 338 -8.27 -24.68 -17.08
C ILE A 338 -7.87 -24.73 -18.56
N ALA A 339 -6.71 -25.32 -18.89
CA ALA A 339 -6.21 -25.39 -20.26
C ALA A 339 -7.19 -26.09 -21.23
N SER A 340 -8.05 -26.97 -20.69
CA SER A 340 -9.05 -27.72 -21.46
C SER A 340 -10.37 -26.97 -21.69
N LEU A 341 -10.56 -25.77 -21.12
CA LEU A 341 -11.85 -25.05 -21.18
C LEU A 341 -12.24 -24.63 -22.61
N TYR A 342 -11.28 -24.16 -23.41
CA TYR A 342 -11.55 -23.49 -24.70
C TYR A 342 -10.71 -24.06 -25.86
N LEU A 343 -10.72 -25.38 -26.04
CA LEU A 343 -9.93 -26.05 -27.08
C LEU A 343 -10.31 -25.62 -28.52
N SER A 344 -11.57 -25.26 -28.76
CA SER A 344 -12.06 -24.93 -30.10
C SER A 344 -12.23 -23.44 -30.36
N HIS A 345 -12.65 -22.67 -29.35
CA HIS A 345 -12.97 -21.25 -29.49
C HIS A 345 -12.51 -20.47 -28.27
N ARG A 346 -11.40 -19.76 -28.43
CA ARG A 346 -10.81 -19.01 -27.33
C ARG A 346 -11.52 -17.67 -27.10
N PRO A 347 -11.85 -17.31 -25.86
CA PRO A 347 -12.35 -15.97 -25.56
C PRO A 347 -11.25 -14.93 -25.73
N GLN A 348 -11.68 -13.68 -25.93
CA GLN A 348 -10.80 -12.52 -25.91
C GLN A 348 -10.50 -12.11 -24.46
N ALA A 349 -11.55 -12.04 -23.62
CA ALA A 349 -11.41 -11.70 -22.20
C ALA A 349 -11.88 -12.86 -21.30
N GLN A 350 -11.16 -13.09 -20.21
CA GLN A 350 -11.54 -14.06 -19.19
C GLN A 350 -11.65 -13.39 -17.83
N ILE A 351 -12.74 -13.69 -17.11
CA ILE A 351 -12.94 -13.25 -15.73
C ILE A 351 -12.38 -14.32 -14.79
N VAL A 352 -11.55 -13.89 -13.85
CA VAL A 352 -10.96 -14.71 -12.78
C VAL A 352 -11.39 -14.10 -11.46
N ILE A 353 -11.72 -14.94 -10.49
CA ILE A 353 -12.19 -14.55 -9.16
C ILE A 353 -11.28 -15.19 -8.12
N SER A 354 -10.80 -14.44 -7.13
CA SER A 354 -10.05 -14.99 -6.01
C SER A 354 -10.47 -14.38 -4.68
N ASP A 355 -10.39 -15.19 -3.64
CA ASP A 355 -10.53 -14.73 -2.25
C ASP A 355 -9.50 -13.66 -1.91
N GLY A 356 -8.27 -13.82 -2.40
CA GLY A 356 -7.18 -12.92 -2.06
C GLY A 356 -6.92 -12.94 -0.56
N LEU A 357 -6.68 -11.77 0.01
CA LEU A 357 -6.49 -11.59 1.45
C LEU A 357 -7.82 -11.41 2.22
N ASN A 358 -8.94 -11.23 1.52
CA ASN A 358 -10.25 -11.00 2.15
C ASN A 358 -11.40 -11.60 1.32
N ALA A 359 -11.81 -12.83 1.64
CA ALA A 359 -12.91 -13.48 0.93
C ALA A 359 -14.27 -12.78 1.12
N ASN A 360 -14.47 -12.05 2.23
CA ASN A 360 -15.71 -11.30 2.46
C ASN A 360 -15.90 -10.19 1.42
N ALA A 361 -14.82 -9.66 0.84
CA ALA A 361 -14.90 -8.71 -0.26
C ALA A 361 -15.59 -9.31 -1.50
N ILE A 362 -15.35 -10.60 -1.77
CA ILE A 362 -16.02 -11.35 -2.82
C ILE A 362 -17.47 -11.58 -2.43
N ASN A 363 -17.72 -12.07 -1.21
CA ASN A 363 -19.05 -12.40 -0.72
C ASN A 363 -20.02 -11.20 -0.78
N GLU A 364 -19.54 -10.01 -0.43
CA GLU A 364 -20.33 -8.79 -0.42
C GLU A 364 -20.52 -8.15 -1.79
N ASN A 365 -19.48 -8.13 -2.63
CA ASN A 365 -19.46 -7.26 -3.82
C ASN A 365 -19.67 -8.01 -5.14
N LEU A 366 -19.37 -9.31 -5.22
CA LEU A 366 -19.31 -10.03 -6.50
C LEU A 366 -20.63 -9.95 -7.30
N ARG A 367 -21.78 -10.05 -6.61
CA ARG A 367 -23.12 -9.96 -7.23
C ARG A 367 -23.37 -8.63 -7.94
N ALA A 368 -22.78 -7.55 -7.42
CA ALA A 368 -22.92 -6.21 -7.99
C ALA A 368 -21.89 -5.91 -9.09
N VAL A 369 -20.88 -6.77 -9.25
CA VAL A 369 -19.74 -6.54 -10.15
C VAL A 369 -19.74 -7.51 -11.32
N ALA A 370 -19.71 -8.82 -11.09
CA ALA A 370 -19.43 -9.82 -12.14
C ALA A 370 -20.53 -9.91 -13.22
N PRO A 371 -21.84 -10.03 -12.90
CA PRO A 371 -22.87 -10.09 -13.93
C PRO A 371 -22.98 -8.80 -14.78
N PRO A 372 -23.01 -7.59 -14.17
CA PRO A 372 -23.00 -6.34 -14.94
C PRO A 372 -21.75 -6.18 -15.81
N LEU A 373 -20.57 -6.53 -15.29
CA LEU A 373 -19.31 -6.50 -16.02
C LEU A 373 -19.37 -7.37 -17.28
N ARG A 374 -19.76 -8.64 -17.14
CA ARG A 374 -19.93 -9.56 -18.27
C ARG A 374 -20.89 -8.98 -19.31
N ALA A 375 -22.07 -8.54 -18.87
CA ALA A 375 -23.09 -8.01 -19.78
C ALA A 375 -22.60 -6.77 -20.55
N MET A 376 -21.86 -5.87 -19.90
CA MET A 376 -21.32 -4.67 -20.53
C MET A 376 -20.17 -4.99 -21.49
N LEU A 377 -19.27 -5.92 -21.14
CA LEU A 377 -18.21 -6.37 -22.04
C LEU A 377 -18.78 -7.04 -23.30
N THR A 378 -19.77 -7.94 -23.15
CA THR A 378 -20.45 -8.57 -24.29
C THR A 378 -21.17 -7.54 -25.16
N ARG A 379 -21.86 -6.56 -24.56
CA ARG A 379 -22.50 -5.46 -25.31
C ARG A 379 -21.49 -4.59 -26.05
N ALA A 380 -20.28 -4.45 -25.52
CA ALA A 380 -19.17 -3.77 -26.19
C ALA A 380 -18.50 -4.63 -27.27
N GLY A 381 -19.03 -5.81 -27.60
CA GLY A 381 -18.50 -6.69 -28.63
C GLY A 381 -17.32 -7.56 -28.19
N CYS A 382 -16.96 -7.56 -26.91
CA CYS A 382 -15.91 -8.41 -26.38
C CYS A 382 -16.41 -9.85 -26.20
N ARG A 383 -15.68 -10.83 -26.76
CA ARG A 383 -15.94 -12.26 -26.48
C ARG A 383 -15.41 -12.64 -25.10
N VAL A 384 -16.29 -12.65 -24.11
CA VAL A 384 -15.97 -13.05 -22.73
C VAL A 384 -16.12 -14.56 -22.59
N GLY A 385 -15.20 -15.21 -21.88
CA GLY A 385 -15.28 -16.66 -21.60
C GLY A 385 -16.53 -17.05 -20.83
N ASP A 386 -17.21 -18.12 -21.23
CA ASP A 386 -18.49 -18.56 -20.66
C ASP A 386 -18.38 -19.22 -19.28
N VAL A 387 -17.16 -19.58 -18.86
CA VAL A 387 -16.86 -20.20 -17.56
C VAL A 387 -15.93 -19.29 -16.77
N ASP A 388 -16.36 -18.85 -15.58
CA ASP A 388 -15.52 -18.09 -14.64
C ASP A 388 -14.56 -19.01 -13.89
N ILE A 389 -13.34 -18.54 -13.61
CA ILE A 389 -12.37 -19.31 -12.82
C ILE A 389 -12.34 -18.75 -11.41
N ALA A 390 -12.79 -19.52 -10.43
CA ALA A 390 -12.68 -19.16 -9.01
C ALA A 390 -11.48 -19.88 -8.38
N ILE A 391 -10.43 -19.11 -8.10
CA ILE A 391 -9.18 -19.57 -7.51
C ILE A 391 -9.24 -19.36 -5.99
N GLN A 392 -9.16 -20.45 -5.24
CA GLN A 392 -8.96 -20.42 -3.79
C GLN A 392 -7.48 -20.15 -3.48
N ASN A 393 -7.22 -19.27 -2.49
CA ASN A 393 -5.90 -18.80 -2.10
C ASN A 393 -5.10 -18.25 -3.29
N GLY A 394 -5.74 -17.42 -4.11
CA GLY A 394 -5.14 -16.80 -5.29
C GLY A 394 -4.43 -15.48 -4.96
N ARG A 395 -3.19 -15.31 -5.42
CA ARG A 395 -2.53 -13.99 -5.58
C ARG A 395 -2.78 -13.48 -6.99
N VAL A 396 -2.47 -12.21 -7.27
CA VAL A 396 -2.62 -11.60 -8.60
C VAL A 396 -1.91 -12.43 -9.70
N ARG A 397 -0.73 -12.98 -9.41
CA ARG A 397 0.01 -13.84 -10.36
C ARG A 397 -0.71 -15.14 -10.71
N ALA A 398 -1.62 -15.63 -9.87
CA ALA A 398 -2.46 -16.77 -10.24
C ALA A 398 -3.40 -16.43 -11.42
N GLY A 399 -3.83 -15.17 -11.54
CA GLY A 399 -4.52 -14.66 -12.70
C GLY A 399 -3.64 -14.67 -13.96
N TYR A 400 -2.35 -14.34 -13.84
CA TYR A 400 -1.39 -14.43 -14.96
C TYR A 400 -1.16 -15.88 -15.39
N HIS A 401 -1.07 -16.79 -14.42
CA HIS A 401 -0.97 -18.23 -14.72
C HIS A 401 -2.22 -18.72 -15.44
N ALA A 402 -3.43 -18.32 -15.02
CA ALA A 402 -4.66 -18.61 -15.76
C ALA A 402 -4.64 -18.03 -17.19
N GLY A 403 -4.12 -16.80 -17.35
CA GLY A 403 -3.89 -16.19 -18.66
C GLY A 403 -2.97 -17.03 -19.55
N ALA A 404 -1.85 -17.50 -19.01
CA ALA A 404 -0.89 -18.36 -19.70
C ALA A 404 -1.50 -19.69 -20.14
N LEU A 405 -2.32 -20.32 -19.27
CA LEU A 405 -2.97 -21.59 -19.56
C LEU A 405 -4.05 -21.48 -20.63
N LEU A 406 -4.79 -20.37 -20.65
CA LEU A 406 -5.89 -20.17 -21.59
C LEU A 406 -5.48 -19.46 -22.87
N ASP A 407 -4.32 -18.82 -22.89
CA ASP A 407 -3.88 -18.06 -24.05
C ASP A 407 -4.28 -16.57 -24.00
N VAL A 408 -5.36 -16.22 -23.28
CA VAL A 408 -6.35 -15.11 -23.55
C VAL A 408 -5.80 -13.71 -23.84
N ASP A 409 -6.56 -12.84 -24.51
CA ASP A 409 -6.04 -11.49 -24.80
C ASP A 409 -6.07 -10.61 -23.54
N VAL A 410 -7.09 -10.78 -22.69
CA VAL A 410 -7.27 -10.01 -21.45
C VAL A 410 -7.68 -10.92 -20.29
N ILE A 411 -7.04 -10.74 -19.14
CA ILE A 411 -7.53 -11.25 -17.85
C ILE A 411 -8.13 -10.08 -17.06
N VAL A 412 -9.34 -10.26 -16.55
CA VAL A 412 -9.94 -9.41 -15.50
C VAL A 412 -10.00 -10.24 -14.23
N HIS A 413 -9.09 -9.98 -13.30
CA HIS A 413 -8.97 -10.71 -12.04
C HIS A 413 -9.60 -9.91 -10.89
N LEU A 414 -10.78 -10.32 -10.47
CA LEU A 414 -11.49 -9.82 -9.29
C LEU A 414 -10.93 -10.49 -8.04
N ILE A 415 -10.38 -9.74 -7.09
CA ILE A 415 -9.66 -10.28 -5.94
C ILE A 415 -9.90 -9.46 -4.67
N GLY A 416 -10.09 -10.14 -3.54
CA GLY A 416 -10.25 -9.50 -2.24
C GLY A 416 -8.95 -8.84 -1.76
N GLU A 417 -9.03 -7.56 -1.39
CA GLU A 417 -7.88 -6.76 -0.96
C GLU A 417 -7.39 -7.14 0.44
N ARG A 418 -6.21 -6.63 0.81
CA ARG A 418 -5.72 -6.70 2.19
C ARG A 418 -6.71 -5.96 3.10
N PRO A 419 -7.25 -6.58 4.16
CA PRO A 419 -8.12 -5.87 5.09
C PRO A 419 -7.33 -4.85 5.91
N GLY A 420 -7.97 -3.75 6.29
CA GLY A 420 -7.34 -2.70 7.12
C GLY A 420 -8.14 -1.41 7.27
N THR A 421 -9.20 -1.24 6.48
CA THR A 421 -10.10 -0.08 6.53
C THR A 421 -11.36 -0.31 7.38
N GLY A 422 -11.56 -1.53 7.88
CA GLY A 422 -12.84 -1.99 8.42
C GLY A 422 -13.91 -2.25 7.35
N LEU A 423 -13.54 -2.24 6.07
CA LEU A 423 -14.40 -2.58 4.94
C LEU A 423 -13.89 -3.83 4.21
N ASN A 424 -14.79 -4.51 3.52
CA ASN A 424 -14.48 -5.65 2.66
C ASN A 424 -14.35 -5.18 1.20
N THR A 425 -13.19 -4.61 0.87
CA THR A 425 -12.91 -4.03 -0.45
C THR A 425 -12.43 -5.06 -1.46
N LEU A 426 -13.00 -4.98 -2.67
CA LEU A 426 -12.63 -5.77 -3.84
C LEU A 426 -11.76 -4.94 -4.78
N SER A 427 -10.78 -5.57 -5.43
CA SER A 427 -10.02 -4.98 -6.53
C SER A 427 -10.23 -5.75 -7.83
N ALA A 428 -10.02 -5.09 -8.96
CA ALA A 428 -9.91 -5.71 -10.27
C ALA A 428 -8.54 -5.42 -10.88
N TYR A 429 -7.75 -6.47 -11.13
CA TYR A 429 -6.49 -6.40 -11.87
C TYR A 429 -6.74 -6.77 -13.33
N ILE A 430 -6.35 -5.90 -14.26
CA ILE A 430 -6.69 -6.01 -15.68
C ILE A 430 -5.38 -6.02 -16.47
N THR A 431 -5.14 -7.11 -17.21
CA THR A 431 -3.87 -7.35 -17.89
C THR A 431 -4.09 -7.77 -19.32
N PHE A 432 -3.37 -7.15 -20.26
CA PHE A 432 -3.35 -7.51 -21.66
C PHE A 432 -2.18 -8.46 -21.96
N GLY A 433 -2.51 -9.61 -22.56
CA GLY A 433 -1.63 -10.76 -22.74
C GLY A 433 -0.89 -10.83 -24.06
N ARG A 434 -0.97 -9.80 -24.92
CA ARG A 434 -0.29 -9.78 -26.23
C ARG A 434 0.83 -8.76 -26.30
N ASP A 435 1.91 -9.12 -26.99
CA ASP A 435 2.96 -8.18 -27.38
C ASP A 435 2.58 -7.38 -28.63
N LYS A 436 3.49 -6.52 -29.11
CA LYS A 436 3.28 -5.70 -30.31
C LYS A 436 3.13 -6.54 -31.60
N ALA A 437 3.67 -7.76 -31.64
CA ALA A 437 3.55 -8.69 -32.75
C ALA A 437 2.27 -9.54 -32.67
N GLY A 438 1.50 -9.43 -31.58
CA GLY A 438 0.30 -10.21 -31.33
C GLY A 438 0.57 -11.59 -30.72
N LEU A 439 1.82 -11.88 -30.33
CA LEU A 439 2.19 -13.12 -29.66
C LEU A 439 1.86 -13.06 -28.16
N SER A 440 1.74 -14.23 -27.56
CA SER A 440 1.56 -14.32 -26.11
C SER A 440 2.75 -13.75 -25.37
N ARG A 441 2.47 -12.91 -24.38
CA ARG A 441 3.44 -12.46 -23.37
C ARG A 441 3.06 -12.93 -21.97
N TRP A 442 2.09 -13.84 -21.86
CA TRP A 442 1.73 -14.40 -20.56
C TRP A 442 2.90 -15.18 -19.98
N SER A 443 3.14 -14.93 -18.70
CA SER A 443 4.07 -15.68 -17.88
C SER A 443 3.59 -15.59 -16.44
N PRO A 444 3.73 -16.64 -15.62
CA PRO A 444 3.55 -16.52 -14.17
C PRO A 444 4.44 -15.43 -13.56
N ALA A 445 5.60 -15.19 -14.19
CA ALA A 445 6.56 -14.15 -13.81
C ALA A 445 6.31 -12.79 -14.51
N LEU A 446 5.16 -12.59 -15.18
CA LEU A 446 4.83 -11.31 -15.81
C LEU A 446 4.93 -10.17 -14.79
N ASP A 447 5.57 -9.07 -15.18
CA ASP A 447 5.78 -7.93 -14.31
C ASP A 447 4.46 -7.17 -14.04
N HIS A 448 4.21 -6.79 -12.79
CA HIS A 448 3.00 -6.10 -12.35
C HIS A 448 2.81 -4.73 -13.01
N SER A 449 3.89 -4.07 -13.47
CA SER A 449 3.84 -2.83 -14.25
C SER A 449 2.99 -2.93 -15.52
N ASN A 450 2.72 -4.15 -16.00
CA ASN A 450 1.90 -4.41 -17.17
C ASN A 450 0.42 -4.60 -16.84
N THR A 451 0.00 -4.35 -15.60
CA THR A 451 -1.37 -4.56 -15.13
C THR A 451 -1.94 -3.25 -14.62
N SER A 452 -3.12 -2.89 -15.10
CA SER A 452 -3.91 -1.77 -14.54
C SER A 452 -4.79 -2.30 -13.41
N ALA A 453 -5.11 -1.45 -12.42
CA ALA A 453 -5.90 -1.87 -11.26
C ALA A 453 -7.04 -0.88 -10.96
N VAL A 454 -8.23 -1.42 -10.68
CA VAL A 454 -9.37 -0.67 -10.15
C VAL A 454 -9.60 -1.14 -8.72
N CYS A 455 -9.21 -0.32 -7.74
CA CYS A 455 -9.19 -0.69 -6.33
C CYS A 455 -10.31 -0.04 -5.51
N GLY A 456 -10.50 -0.52 -4.28
CA GLY A 456 -11.40 0.01 -3.28
C GLY A 456 -12.88 -0.20 -3.63
N ILE A 457 -13.21 -1.23 -4.42
CA ILE A 457 -14.58 -1.50 -4.86
C ILE A 457 -15.42 -1.94 -3.67
N HIS A 458 -16.32 -1.06 -3.24
CA HIS A 458 -17.22 -1.24 -2.11
C HIS A 458 -18.28 -0.12 -2.11
N ARG A 459 -19.48 -0.35 -1.55
CA ARG A 459 -20.56 0.67 -1.54
C ARG A 459 -20.20 1.97 -0.81
N ARG A 460 -19.32 1.88 0.19
CA ARG A 460 -18.74 3.02 0.94
C ARG A 460 -17.37 3.48 0.41
N GLY A 461 -16.85 2.83 -0.64
CA GLY A 461 -15.62 3.18 -1.34
C GLY A 461 -15.93 3.54 -2.79
N LYS A 462 -15.22 2.95 -3.75
CA LYS A 462 -15.59 3.03 -5.17
C LYS A 462 -16.85 2.19 -5.41
N HIS A 463 -17.97 2.85 -5.69
CA HIS A 463 -19.26 2.17 -5.86
C HIS A 463 -19.17 1.10 -6.99
N PRO A 464 -19.72 -0.12 -6.80
CA PRO A 464 -19.60 -1.22 -7.77
C PRO A 464 -19.98 -0.85 -9.22
N SER A 465 -21.03 -0.07 -9.42
CA SER A 465 -21.44 0.36 -10.78
C SER A 465 -20.41 1.26 -11.47
N ALA A 466 -19.77 2.16 -10.72
CA ALA A 466 -18.70 3.02 -11.24
C ALA A 466 -17.46 2.18 -11.57
N ALA A 467 -17.08 1.26 -10.67
CA ALA A 467 -15.98 0.33 -10.90
C ALA A 467 -16.19 -0.53 -12.16
N VAL A 468 -17.39 -1.07 -12.37
CA VAL A 468 -17.72 -1.85 -13.59
C VAL A 468 -17.54 -1.00 -14.85
N GLY A 469 -18.00 0.25 -14.85
CA GLY A 469 -17.80 1.16 -15.99
C GLY A 469 -16.32 1.40 -16.30
N GLU A 470 -15.52 1.61 -15.27
CA GLU A 470 -14.07 1.83 -15.37
C GLU A 470 -13.32 0.58 -15.86
N ILE A 471 -13.66 -0.61 -15.33
CA ILE A 471 -13.09 -1.89 -15.79
C ILE A 471 -13.39 -2.10 -17.28
N VAL A 472 -14.63 -1.86 -17.72
CA VAL A 472 -15.01 -1.98 -19.14
C VAL A 472 -14.23 -1.00 -20.01
N ALA A 473 -14.03 0.24 -19.56
CA ALA A 473 -13.23 1.23 -20.27
C ALA A 473 -11.77 0.77 -20.44
N TYR A 474 -11.16 0.24 -19.37
CA TYR A 474 -9.82 -0.35 -19.44
C TYR A 474 -9.75 -1.50 -20.44
N VAL A 475 -10.65 -2.49 -20.36
CA VAL A 475 -10.64 -3.64 -21.27
C VAL A 475 -10.76 -3.19 -22.73
N ARG A 476 -11.64 -2.23 -23.03
CA ARG A 476 -11.80 -1.70 -24.39
C ARG A 476 -10.53 -1.05 -24.89
N ARG A 477 -9.94 -0.14 -24.10
CA ARG A 477 -8.68 0.53 -24.46
C ARG A 477 -7.54 -0.46 -24.64
N MET A 478 -7.43 -1.47 -23.77
CA MET A 478 -6.41 -2.51 -23.89
C MET A 478 -6.54 -3.29 -25.20
N LEU A 479 -7.77 -3.60 -25.64
CA LEU A 479 -8.01 -4.29 -26.90
C LEU A 479 -7.76 -3.39 -28.13
N GLU A 480 -8.11 -2.10 -28.04
CA GLU A 480 -7.92 -1.11 -29.10
C GLU A 480 -6.43 -0.75 -29.27
N GLU A 481 -5.73 -0.50 -28.16
CA GLU A 481 -4.34 0.00 -28.15
C GLU A 481 -3.29 -1.11 -28.00
N ARG A 482 -3.71 -2.34 -27.65
CA ARG A 482 -2.86 -3.53 -27.48
C ARG A 482 -1.75 -3.36 -26.44
N ARG A 483 -2.09 -2.79 -25.29
CA ARG A 483 -1.20 -2.56 -24.14
C ARG A 483 -1.99 -2.42 -22.84
N SER A 484 -1.32 -2.58 -21.70
CA SER A 484 -1.91 -2.46 -20.36
C SER A 484 -0.87 -1.97 -19.34
N GLY A 485 -1.31 -1.54 -18.15
CA GLY A 485 -0.44 -1.04 -17.09
C GLY A 485 0.16 0.32 -17.43
N ILE A 486 1.41 0.56 -17.01
CA ILE A 486 2.10 1.85 -17.16
C ILE A 486 2.09 2.34 -18.61
N ASP A 487 2.28 1.44 -19.58
CA ASP A 487 2.27 1.78 -21.00
C ASP A 487 0.94 2.37 -21.48
N LEU A 488 -0.18 1.98 -20.86
CA LEU A 488 -1.51 2.48 -21.18
C LEU A 488 -1.81 3.80 -20.46
N ASP A 489 -1.35 3.94 -19.21
CA ASP A 489 -1.62 5.10 -18.36
C ASP A 489 -0.79 6.35 -18.75
N LEU A 490 0.39 6.15 -19.35
CA LEU A 490 1.27 7.25 -19.80
C LEU A 490 0.67 8.15 -20.90
N LEU A 491 -0.44 7.77 -21.51
CA LEU A 491 -1.15 8.60 -22.50
C LEU A 491 -2.13 9.59 -21.89
N GLU A 492 -2.35 9.55 -20.56
CA GLU A 492 -3.19 10.51 -19.84
C GLU A 492 -2.41 11.71 -19.26
N THR A 493 -1.07 11.71 -19.35
CA THR A 493 -0.19 12.78 -18.83
C THR A 493 0.48 13.60 -19.92
#